data_AF-A0A3D0PGN5-F1
#
_entry.id   AF-A0A3D0PGN5-F1
#
_cell.length_a   1.000
_cell.length_b   1.000
_cell.length_c   1.000
_cell.angle_alpha   90.00
_cell.angle_beta   90.00
_cell.angle_gamma   90.00
#
_symmetry.space_group_name_H-M   'P 1'
#
loop_
_entity.id
_entity.type
_entity.pdbx_description
1 polymer ?
#
loop_
_entity_poly.entity_id
_entity_poly.type
_entity_poly.pdbx_seq_one_letter_code
_entity_poly.pdbx_strand_id
1 'polypeptide(L)'
;LLPATHPWEGGSLPAEPELQQLRGEGGHPTPADFSPEELQELQRRFGVHGPQPALAQLLTAGLDQWQPLRRNTLEQIQSLVPTIRREARARTLNPMLLGAILYDEIQHAKPGENSPWLVHSGLLQTHGPAQLGVEELIHQGLLPADPSPEQRQQAREQLLDPQRNVALLAGKMARLSSALGIPSGHLLEASNGYRDAHWIATLAYLHNGKLDYPARILGYMQDPALHALIYGRTLRLTNPII
;
A
#
# COMPACT_ATOMS: atom_id res chain seq x y z
N LEU A 1 16.39 25.21 34.40
CA LEU A 1 16.62 25.48 32.96
C LEU A 1 17.76 24.57 32.51
N LEU A 2 17.40 23.35 32.10
CA LEU A 2 18.29 22.39 31.45
C LEU A 2 17.85 22.31 29.98
N PRO A 3 18.78 22.28 29.01
CA PRO A 3 18.42 22.29 27.60
C PRO A 3 17.82 20.93 27.19
N ALA A 4 16.77 20.99 26.39
CA ALA A 4 16.18 19.81 25.77
C ALA A 4 17.14 19.26 24.71
N THR A 5 17.72 18.10 24.99
CA THR A 5 18.46 17.31 24.00
C THR A 5 17.44 16.60 23.11
N HIS A 6 17.31 17.05 21.87
CA HIS A 6 16.52 16.40 20.82
C HIS A 6 17.27 15.14 20.32
N PRO A 7 16.69 13.93 20.41
CA PRO A 7 17.42 12.69 20.12
C PRO A 7 17.35 12.22 18.64
N TRP A 8 17.24 13.12 17.65
CA TRP A 8 16.84 12.73 16.28
C TRP A 8 17.79 13.11 15.13
N GLU A 9 19.10 13.07 15.34
CA GLU A 9 20.06 13.20 14.22
C GLU A 9 20.43 11.87 13.50
N GLY A 10 19.90 10.71 13.91
CA GLY A 10 20.51 9.43 13.52
C GLY A 10 19.64 8.38 12.81
N GLY A 11 18.73 8.76 11.91
CA GLY A 11 17.85 7.78 11.25
C GLY A 11 17.40 8.16 9.84
N SER A 12 18.29 8.74 9.04
CA SER A 12 18.09 8.82 7.59
C SER A 12 18.52 7.50 6.97
N LEU A 13 17.81 7.01 5.94
CA LEU A 13 18.43 6.09 4.99
C LEU A 13 19.82 6.67 4.62
N PRO A 14 20.88 5.86 4.57
CA PRO A 14 22.23 6.35 4.26
C PRO A 14 22.18 7.23 3.01
N ALA A 15 23.00 8.27 2.97
CA ALA A 15 23.06 9.12 1.79
C ALA A 15 23.39 8.24 0.56
N GLU A 16 22.93 8.60 -0.64
CA GLU A 16 23.23 7.85 -1.88
C GLU A 16 24.67 7.29 -1.96
N PRO A 17 25.75 8.02 -1.60
CA PRO A 17 27.12 7.50 -1.54
C PRO A 17 27.37 6.34 -0.55
N GLU A 18 26.70 6.30 0.60
CA GLU A 18 26.85 5.24 1.62
C GLU A 18 26.13 3.94 1.20
N LEU A 19 24.98 4.06 0.53
CA LEU A 19 24.34 2.94 -0.16
C LEU A 19 25.24 2.38 -1.29
N GLN A 20 26.17 3.19 -1.81
CA GLN A 20 27.16 2.73 -2.78
C GLN A 20 28.33 1.97 -2.16
N GLN A 21 28.61 2.15 -0.87
CA GLN A 21 29.76 1.52 -0.22
C GLN A 21 29.42 0.16 0.39
N LEU A 22 28.14 -0.13 0.66
CA LEU A 22 27.64 -1.47 1.00
C LEU A 22 27.65 -2.45 -0.20
N ARG A 23 28.18 -2.03 -1.36
CA ARG A 23 28.30 -2.78 -2.62
C ARG A 23 29.45 -3.80 -2.57
N GLY A 24 29.14 -5.03 -2.14
CA GLY A 24 29.91 -6.22 -2.50
C GLY A 24 29.54 -6.74 -3.90
N GLU A 25 30.49 -7.34 -4.62
CA GLU A 25 30.42 -7.72 -6.03
C GLU A 25 29.24 -8.65 -6.38
N GLY A 26 28.45 -8.29 -7.41
CA GLY A 26 27.55 -9.21 -8.14
C GLY A 26 26.06 -8.87 -8.13
N GLY A 27 25.66 -7.76 -8.77
CA GLY A 27 24.25 -7.40 -9.03
C GLY A 27 23.86 -6.06 -8.41
N HIS A 28 23.28 -5.14 -9.19
CA HIS A 28 22.74 -3.92 -8.62
C HIS A 28 21.52 -4.27 -7.75
N PRO A 29 21.52 -3.92 -6.45
CA PRO A 29 20.36 -4.16 -5.60
C PRO A 29 19.16 -3.41 -6.17
N THR A 30 18.02 -4.07 -6.20
CA THR A 30 16.75 -3.47 -6.58
C THR A 30 16.22 -2.63 -5.42
N PRO A 31 15.36 -1.64 -5.66
CA PRO A 31 14.74 -0.88 -4.58
C PRO A 31 13.83 -1.73 -3.66
N ALA A 32 13.50 -2.96 -4.05
CA ALA A 32 12.70 -3.89 -3.26
C ALA A 32 13.55 -4.85 -2.39
N ASP A 33 14.88 -4.78 -2.49
CA ASP A 33 15.77 -5.60 -1.67
C ASP A 33 15.99 -4.94 -0.31
N PHE A 34 15.66 -5.65 0.77
CA PHE A 34 15.84 -5.19 2.14
C PHE A 34 17.04 -5.91 2.78
N SER A 35 17.90 -5.16 3.46
CA SER A 35 18.96 -5.77 4.26
C SER A 35 18.39 -6.45 5.52
N PRO A 36 19.08 -7.45 6.10
CA PRO A 36 18.67 -8.05 7.37
C PRO A 36 18.52 -7.02 8.50
N GLU A 37 19.42 -6.05 8.57
CA GLU A 37 19.43 -4.97 9.57
C GLU A 37 18.21 -4.07 9.41
N GLU A 38 17.86 -3.74 8.17
CA GLU A 38 16.66 -2.97 7.86
C GLU A 38 15.39 -3.72 8.25
N LEU A 39 15.28 -5.01 7.92
CA LEU A 39 14.13 -5.82 8.33
C LEU A 39 14.00 -5.91 9.85
N GLN A 40 15.12 -6.05 10.56
CA GLN A 40 15.11 -6.04 12.04
C GLN A 40 14.58 -4.70 12.58
N GLU A 41 15.00 -3.59 11.98
CA GLU A 41 14.56 -2.26 12.39
C GLU A 41 13.07 -2.02 12.08
N LEU A 42 12.60 -2.47 10.90
CA LEU A 42 11.20 -2.42 10.52
C LEU A 42 10.33 -3.29 11.46
N GLN A 43 10.79 -4.49 11.80
CA GLN A 43 10.12 -5.35 12.78
C GLN A 43 10.08 -4.68 14.16
N ARG A 44 11.17 -4.07 14.62
CA ARG A 44 11.25 -3.39 15.92
C ARG A 44 10.29 -2.19 16.01
N ARG A 45 10.16 -1.40 14.93
CA ARG A 45 9.34 -0.18 14.91
C ARG A 45 7.87 -0.42 14.62
N PHE A 46 7.58 -1.39 13.74
CA PHE A 46 6.24 -1.56 13.17
C PHE A 46 5.63 -2.93 13.44
N GLY A 47 6.38 -3.87 14.02
CA GLY A 47 5.87 -5.19 14.40
C GLY A 47 5.54 -6.11 13.22
N VAL A 48 6.07 -5.84 12.02
CA VAL A 48 5.85 -6.67 10.82
C VAL A 48 6.46 -8.08 10.99
N HIS A 49 5.73 -9.10 10.53
CA HIS A 49 6.20 -10.48 10.58
C HIS A 49 7.24 -10.75 9.49
N GLY A 50 8.27 -11.55 9.83
CA GLY A 50 9.27 -12.05 8.90
C GLY A 50 8.68 -13.00 7.83
N PRO A 51 9.51 -13.44 6.86
CA PRO A 51 9.06 -14.02 5.60
C PRO A 51 8.16 -15.26 5.74
N GLN A 52 7.14 -15.34 4.87
CA GLN A 52 6.28 -16.51 4.69
C GLN A 52 7.03 -17.67 3.99
N PRO A 53 6.66 -18.95 4.22
CA PRO A 53 7.33 -20.09 3.60
C PRO A 53 7.20 -20.11 2.06
N ALA A 54 8.27 -20.57 1.39
CA ALA A 54 8.45 -20.55 -0.08
C ALA A 54 7.33 -21.20 -0.92
N LEU A 55 6.51 -22.08 -0.34
CA LEU A 55 5.41 -22.74 -1.05
C LEU A 55 4.27 -21.78 -1.41
N ALA A 56 4.13 -20.63 -0.73
CA ALA A 56 3.13 -19.62 -1.07
C ALA A 56 3.51 -18.81 -2.33
N GLN A 57 4.78 -18.77 -2.73
CA GLN A 57 5.28 -17.95 -3.83
C GLN A 57 5.03 -18.57 -5.22
N LEU A 58 4.92 -19.91 -5.29
CA LEU A 58 4.72 -20.64 -6.55
C LEU A 58 3.29 -20.54 -7.10
N LEU A 59 2.29 -20.25 -6.27
CA LEU A 59 0.89 -20.10 -6.70
C LEU A 59 0.61 -18.72 -7.31
N THR A 60 1.34 -17.69 -6.91
CA THR A 60 1.12 -16.29 -7.30
C THR A 60 1.48 -16.04 -8.78
N ALA A 61 2.56 -16.65 -9.27
CA ALA A 61 3.04 -16.45 -10.64
C ALA A 61 2.10 -17.00 -11.75
N GLY A 62 1.23 -17.96 -11.42
CA GLY A 62 0.31 -18.59 -12.39
C GLY A 62 -0.99 -17.82 -12.65
N LEU A 63 -1.40 -16.94 -11.73
CA LEU A 63 -2.63 -16.16 -11.81
C LEU A 63 -2.44 -14.82 -12.56
N ASP A 64 -1.21 -14.29 -12.60
CA ASP A 64 -0.89 -13.01 -13.22
C ASP A 64 -1.15 -12.94 -14.75
N GLN A 65 -1.23 -14.09 -15.42
CA GLN A 65 -1.39 -14.16 -16.88
C GLN A 65 -2.86 -14.26 -17.34
N TRP A 66 -3.82 -14.28 -16.40
CA TRP A 66 -5.24 -14.43 -16.75
C TRP A 66 -5.87 -13.09 -17.16
N GLN A 67 -5.92 -12.84 -18.47
CA GLN A 67 -6.47 -11.61 -19.07
C GLN A 67 -7.90 -11.24 -18.59
N PRO A 68 -8.85 -12.17 -18.37
CA PRO A 68 -10.17 -11.83 -17.83
C PRO A 68 -10.09 -11.25 -16.40
N LEU A 69 -9.23 -11.81 -15.56
CA LEU A 69 -9.01 -11.35 -14.18
C LEU A 69 -8.40 -9.94 -14.16
N ARG A 70 -7.43 -9.70 -15.05
CA ARG A 70 -6.82 -8.38 -15.27
C ARG A 70 -7.85 -7.33 -15.70
N ARG A 71 -8.73 -7.64 -16.66
CA ARG A 71 -9.78 -6.70 -17.11
C ARG A 71 -10.73 -6.34 -15.97
N ASN A 72 -11.24 -7.35 -15.26
CA ASN A 72 -12.17 -7.14 -14.13
C ASN A 72 -11.52 -6.28 -13.02
N THR A 73 -10.23 -6.50 -12.76
CA THR A 73 -9.45 -5.71 -11.80
C THR A 73 -9.37 -4.24 -12.23
N LEU A 74 -9.02 -3.98 -13.50
CA LEU A 74 -8.94 -2.64 -14.07
C LEU A 74 -10.30 -1.92 -14.06
N GLU A 75 -11.40 -2.62 -14.36
CA GLU A 75 -12.76 -2.06 -14.29
C GLU A 75 -13.16 -1.66 -12.86
N GLN A 76 -12.84 -2.50 -11.87
CA GLN A 76 -13.06 -2.16 -10.46
C GLN A 76 -12.25 -0.92 -10.06
N ILE A 77 -10.96 -0.87 -10.42
CA ILE A 77 -10.11 0.31 -10.14
C ILE A 77 -10.66 1.56 -10.83
N GLN A 78 -11.12 1.45 -12.08
CA GLN A 78 -11.68 2.58 -12.83
C GLN A 78 -12.81 3.26 -12.06
N SER A 79 -13.69 2.48 -11.42
CA SER A 79 -14.76 3.01 -10.56
C SER A 79 -14.26 3.77 -9.33
N LEU A 80 -13.04 3.47 -8.86
CA LEU A 80 -12.42 4.04 -7.67
C LEU A 80 -11.48 5.21 -7.99
N VAL A 81 -11.09 5.43 -9.25
CA VAL A 81 -10.16 6.50 -9.67
C VAL A 81 -10.51 7.88 -9.08
N PRO A 82 -11.78 8.35 -9.07
CA PRO A 82 -12.11 9.65 -8.48
C PRO A 82 -11.74 9.73 -6.99
N THR A 83 -11.98 8.65 -6.25
CA THR A 83 -11.64 8.55 -4.82
C THR A 83 -10.14 8.41 -4.62
N ILE A 84 -9.45 7.55 -5.40
CA ILE A 84 -7.99 7.40 -5.35
C ILE A 84 -7.31 8.76 -5.52
N ARG A 85 -7.68 9.52 -6.56
CA ARG A 85 -7.11 10.84 -6.83
C ARG A 85 -7.40 11.85 -5.73
N ARG A 86 -8.63 11.87 -5.22
CA ARG A 86 -9.04 12.78 -4.15
C ARG A 86 -8.24 12.52 -2.87
N GLU A 87 -8.20 11.27 -2.43
CA GLU A 87 -7.54 10.90 -1.17
C GLU A 87 -6.02 11.00 -1.28
N ALA A 88 -5.44 10.67 -2.43
CA ALA A 88 -4.01 10.85 -2.72
C ALA A 88 -3.63 12.33 -2.65
N ARG A 89 -4.39 13.21 -3.33
CA ARG A 89 -4.16 14.65 -3.31
C ARG A 89 -4.27 15.24 -1.91
N ALA A 90 -5.27 14.82 -1.13
CA ALA A 90 -5.49 15.32 0.22
C ALA A 90 -4.34 15.00 1.19
N ARG A 91 -3.51 13.99 0.88
CA ARG A 91 -2.43 13.49 1.75
C ARG A 91 -1.05 13.58 1.11
N THR A 92 -0.93 14.24 -0.04
CA THR A 92 0.31 14.31 -0.84
C THR A 92 0.93 12.93 -1.10
N LEU A 93 0.10 11.98 -1.51
CA LEU A 93 0.52 10.63 -1.89
C LEU A 93 0.52 10.48 -3.41
N ASN A 94 1.35 9.57 -3.90
CA ASN A 94 1.33 9.16 -5.29
C ASN A 94 0.07 8.30 -5.55
N PRO A 95 -0.86 8.71 -6.43
CA PRO A 95 -2.06 7.93 -6.71
C PRO A 95 -1.74 6.59 -7.38
N MET A 96 -0.58 6.43 -8.04
CA MET A 96 -0.14 5.13 -8.56
C MET A 96 0.21 4.14 -7.47
N LEU A 97 0.75 4.59 -6.33
CA LEU A 97 1.02 3.68 -5.19
C LEU A 97 -0.30 3.09 -4.68
N LEU A 98 -1.31 3.93 -4.48
CA LEU A 98 -2.64 3.47 -4.06
C LEU A 98 -3.26 2.55 -5.12
N GLY A 99 -3.17 2.93 -6.40
CA GLY A 99 -3.67 2.13 -7.51
C GLY A 99 -3.00 0.76 -7.61
N ALA A 100 -1.68 0.69 -7.45
CA ALA A 100 -0.90 -0.55 -7.52
C ALA A 100 -1.22 -1.51 -6.37
N ILE A 101 -1.37 -0.99 -5.15
CA ILE A 101 -1.81 -1.79 -3.99
C ILE A 101 -3.22 -2.35 -4.25
N LEU A 102 -4.18 -1.50 -4.63
CA LEU A 102 -5.54 -1.95 -4.94
C LEU A 102 -5.57 -2.96 -6.08
N TYR A 103 -4.70 -2.81 -7.08
CA TYR A 103 -4.58 -3.75 -8.18
C TYR A 103 -4.13 -5.14 -7.71
N ASP A 104 -3.05 -5.23 -6.92
CA ASP A 104 -2.58 -6.51 -6.37
C ASP A 104 -3.66 -7.16 -5.50
N GLU A 105 -4.26 -6.41 -4.58
CA GLU A 105 -5.24 -6.93 -3.63
C GLU A 105 -6.55 -7.39 -4.31
N ILE A 106 -7.05 -6.66 -5.31
CA ILE A 106 -8.24 -7.08 -6.08
C ILE A 106 -7.92 -8.29 -6.95
N GLN A 107 -6.74 -8.33 -7.57
CA GLN A 107 -6.34 -9.44 -8.44
C GLN A 107 -6.16 -10.75 -7.66
N HIS A 108 -5.64 -10.67 -6.44
CA HIS A 108 -5.36 -11.83 -5.59
C HIS A 108 -6.45 -12.13 -4.54
N ALA A 109 -7.53 -11.34 -4.51
CA ALA A 109 -8.67 -11.59 -3.62
C ALA A 109 -9.21 -13.01 -3.85
N LYS A 110 -9.32 -13.82 -2.79
CA LYS A 110 -9.82 -15.19 -2.95
C LYS A 110 -11.33 -15.13 -3.23
N PRO A 111 -11.86 -16.01 -4.11
CA PRO A 111 -13.30 -16.08 -4.36
C PRO A 111 -14.08 -16.26 -3.06
N GLY A 112 -14.99 -15.31 -2.76
CA GLY A 112 -15.86 -15.35 -1.57
C GLY A 112 -15.44 -14.49 -0.37
N GLU A 113 -14.23 -13.92 -0.34
CA GLU A 113 -13.74 -13.11 0.79
C GLU A 113 -14.57 -11.84 1.07
N ASN A 114 -15.28 -11.31 0.06
CA ASN A 114 -16.13 -10.13 0.18
C ASN A 114 -17.63 -10.45 0.41
N SER A 115 -17.97 -11.72 0.68
CA SER A 115 -19.36 -12.09 0.99
C SER A 115 -19.80 -11.48 2.33
N PRO A 116 -20.93 -10.73 2.38
CA PRO A 116 -21.42 -10.15 3.63
C PRO A 116 -21.52 -11.17 4.76
N TRP A 117 -21.93 -12.40 4.48
CA TRP A 117 -22.08 -13.46 5.49
C TRP A 117 -20.75 -13.89 6.16
N LEU A 118 -19.61 -13.78 5.45
CA LEU A 118 -18.28 -14.07 6.00
C LEU A 118 -17.70 -12.89 6.80
N VAL A 119 -18.13 -11.66 6.50
CA VAL A 119 -17.74 -10.45 7.26
C VAL A 119 -18.43 -10.40 8.63
N HIS A 120 -19.67 -10.90 8.72
CA HIS A 120 -20.41 -10.96 9.98
C HIS A 120 -19.99 -12.14 10.89
N SER A 121 -19.21 -13.11 10.38
CA SER A 121 -18.75 -14.25 11.17
C SER A 121 -17.46 -13.96 11.96
N GLY A 122 -16.74 -12.88 11.62
CA GLY A 122 -15.44 -12.54 12.22
C GLY A 122 -14.28 -13.46 11.80
N LEU A 123 -14.49 -14.36 10.83
CA LEU A 123 -13.46 -15.29 10.35
C LEU A 123 -12.43 -14.63 9.42
N LEU A 124 -12.78 -13.49 8.82
CA LEU A 124 -11.88 -12.67 8.02
C LEU A 124 -11.51 -11.42 8.82
N GLN A 125 -10.21 -11.18 8.97
CA GLN A 125 -9.69 -10.01 9.69
C GLN A 125 -9.56 -8.77 8.81
N THR A 126 -9.57 -8.95 7.49
CA THR A 126 -9.39 -7.90 6.48
C THR A 126 -10.54 -7.90 5.49
N HIS A 127 -10.92 -6.73 5.00
CA HIS A 127 -12.07 -6.55 4.12
C HIS A 127 -11.83 -5.50 3.04
N GLY A 128 -12.61 -5.60 1.96
CA GLY A 128 -12.65 -4.63 0.88
C GLY A 128 -11.43 -4.66 -0.03
N PRO A 129 -11.38 -3.76 -1.03
CA PRO A 129 -10.39 -3.82 -2.12
C PRO A 129 -8.94 -3.61 -1.68
N ALA A 130 -8.67 -3.02 -0.51
CA ALA A 130 -7.33 -2.87 0.05
C ALA A 130 -7.06 -3.79 1.25
N GLN A 131 -7.93 -4.78 1.50
CA GLN A 131 -7.78 -5.80 2.54
C GLN A 131 -7.39 -5.19 3.91
N LEU A 132 -8.21 -4.25 4.40
CA LEU A 132 -7.97 -3.55 5.66
C LEU A 132 -8.84 -4.12 6.79
N GLY A 133 -8.27 -4.17 8.00
CA GLY A 133 -8.96 -4.60 9.22
C GLY A 133 -9.41 -3.43 10.11
N VAL A 134 -10.14 -3.76 11.17
CA VAL A 134 -10.68 -2.78 12.14
C VAL A 134 -9.55 -2.04 12.87
N GLU A 135 -8.42 -2.70 13.05
CA GLU A 135 -7.20 -2.16 13.67
C GLU A 135 -6.69 -0.92 12.93
N GLU A 136 -6.87 -0.84 11.61
CA GLU A 136 -6.45 0.34 10.86
C GLU A 136 -7.31 1.56 11.19
N LEU A 137 -8.60 1.38 11.51
CA LEU A 137 -9.44 2.48 12.00
C LEU A 137 -8.97 2.96 13.38
N ILE A 138 -8.51 2.05 14.24
CA ILE A 138 -7.93 2.41 15.55
C ILE A 138 -6.63 3.20 15.35
N HIS A 139 -5.72 2.71 14.50
CA HIS A 139 -4.45 3.38 14.22
C HIS A 139 -4.62 4.79 13.63
N GLN A 140 -5.74 5.06 12.95
CA GLN A 140 -6.06 6.36 12.40
C GLN A 140 -6.92 7.23 13.33
N GLY A 141 -7.22 6.76 14.56
CA GLY A 141 -8.06 7.48 15.52
C GLY A 141 -9.53 7.58 15.12
N LEU A 142 -9.97 6.77 14.16
CA LEU A 142 -11.37 6.68 13.70
C LEU A 142 -12.21 5.77 14.60
N LEU A 143 -11.55 5.02 15.49
CA LEU A 143 -12.15 4.12 16.46
C LEU A 143 -11.35 4.19 17.77
N PRO A 144 -11.97 4.09 18.97
CA PRO A 144 -11.23 4.04 20.22
C PRO A 144 -10.29 2.83 20.31
N ALA A 145 -9.27 2.91 21.16
CA ALA A 145 -8.27 1.86 21.34
C ALA A 145 -8.86 0.53 21.81
N ASP A 146 -9.94 0.56 22.58
CA ASP A 146 -10.73 -0.61 22.96
C ASP A 146 -12.19 -0.42 22.53
N PRO A 147 -12.54 -0.77 21.29
CA PRO A 147 -13.88 -0.59 20.77
C PRO A 147 -14.83 -1.67 21.26
N SER A 148 -16.06 -1.25 21.58
CA SER A 148 -17.15 -2.16 21.93
C SER A 148 -17.46 -3.13 20.78
N PRO A 149 -18.11 -4.29 21.05
CA PRO A 149 -18.53 -5.22 20.00
C PRO A 149 -19.36 -4.55 18.89
N GLU A 150 -20.25 -3.63 19.25
CA GLU A 150 -21.09 -2.87 18.31
C GLU A 150 -20.26 -1.93 17.45
N GLN A 151 -19.29 -1.23 18.05
CA GLN A 151 -18.35 -0.36 17.33
C GLN A 151 -17.48 -1.16 16.35
N ARG A 152 -17.00 -2.34 16.75
CA ARG A 152 -16.25 -3.25 15.87
C ARG A 152 -17.12 -3.72 14.70
N GLN A 153 -18.40 -4.01 14.94
CA GLN A 153 -19.32 -4.42 13.89
C GLN A 153 -19.58 -3.31 12.89
N GLN A 154 -19.85 -2.09 13.36
CA GLN A 154 -20.00 -0.92 12.48
C GLN A 154 -18.71 -0.62 11.69
N ALA A 155 -17.54 -0.81 12.30
CA ALA A 155 -16.26 -0.66 11.61
C ALA A 155 -16.12 -1.69 10.46
N ARG A 156 -16.52 -2.95 10.68
CA ARG A 156 -16.54 -3.97 9.62
C ARG A 156 -17.47 -3.60 8.46
N GLU A 157 -18.65 -3.07 8.76
CA GLU A 157 -19.58 -2.58 7.73
C GLU A 157 -18.97 -1.43 6.92
N GLN A 158 -18.27 -0.49 7.57
CA GLN A 158 -17.56 0.59 6.87
C GLN A 158 -16.47 0.07 5.94
N LEU A 159 -15.78 -1.02 6.29
CA LEU A 159 -14.72 -1.60 5.47
C LEU A 159 -15.25 -2.26 4.19
N LEU A 160 -16.55 -2.56 4.10
CA LEU A 160 -17.21 -3.06 2.90
C LEU A 160 -17.42 -1.99 1.83
N ASP A 161 -17.47 -0.69 2.20
CA ASP A 161 -17.55 0.40 1.24
C ASP A 161 -16.19 0.57 0.53
N PRO A 162 -16.11 0.30 -0.79
CA PRO A 162 -14.86 0.43 -1.52
C PRO A 162 -14.24 1.83 -1.45
N GLN A 163 -15.05 2.89 -1.43
CA GLN A 163 -14.53 4.26 -1.37
C GLN A 163 -13.95 4.57 0.01
N ARG A 164 -14.62 4.11 1.07
CA ARG A 164 -14.11 4.20 2.44
C ARG A 164 -12.82 3.42 2.61
N ASN A 165 -12.75 2.23 2.01
CA ASN A 165 -11.58 1.38 2.04
C ASN A 165 -10.36 2.04 1.37
N VAL A 166 -10.55 2.71 0.23
CA VAL A 166 -9.50 3.54 -0.40
C VAL A 166 -9.06 4.71 0.48
N ALA A 167 -10.00 5.39 1.15
CA ALA A 167 -9.67 6.49 2.06
C ALA A 167 -8.84 6.01 3.27
N LEU A 168 -9.18 4.83 3.81
CA LEU A 168 -8.41 4.20 4.89
C LEU A 168 -7.02 3.76 4.41
N LEU A 169 -6.89 3.22 3.19
CA LEU A 169 -5.58 2.89 2.61
C LEU A 169 -4.71 4.14 2.49
N ALA A 170 -5.27 5.24 1.96
CA ALA A 170 -4.55 6.51 1.87
C ALA A 170 -4.14 7.04 3.26
N GLY A 171 -5.01 6.90 4.27
CA GLY A 171 -4.67 7.22 5.66
C GLY A 171 -3.52 6.37 6.20
N LYS A 172 -3.52 5.05 5.94
CA LYS A 172 -2.46 4.12 6.33
C LYS A 172 -1.13 4.54 5.70
N MET A 173 -1.12 4.81 4.40
CA MET A 173 0.09 5.23 3.68
C MET A 173 0.64 6.54 4.24
N ALA A 174 -0.19 7.57 4.44
CA ALA A 174 0.26 8.84 4.99
C ALA A 174 0.84 8.70 6.41
N ARG A 175 0.18 7.91 7.27
CA ARG A 175 0.66 7.60 8.63
C ARG A 175 1.99 6.88 8.59
N LEU A 176 2.15 5.86 7.74
CA LEU A 176 3.39 5.11 7.59
C LEU A 176 4.52 5.99 7.01
N SER A 177 4.24 6.82 6.00
CA SER A 177 5.21 7.79 5.46
C SER A 177 5.73 8.71 6.55
N SER A 178 4.83 9.23 7.39
CA SER A 178 5.20 10.11 8.51
C SER A 178 6.02 9.34 9.55
N ALA A 179 5.60 8.13 9.90
CA ALA A 179 6.31 7.28 10.85
C ALA A 179 7.69 6.83 10.35
N LEU A 180 7.90 6.71 9.04
CA LEU A 180 9.19 6.45 8.40
C LEU A 180 10.10 7.69 8.32
N GLY A 181 9.59 8.88 8.64
CA GLY A 181 10.36 10.13 8.54
C GLY A 181 10.50 10.65 7.11
N ILE A 182 9.60 10.26 6.19
CA ILE A 182 9.57 10.79 4.84
C ILE A 182 9.20 12.29 4.92
N PRO A 183 9.96 13.20 4.30
CA PRO A 183 9.70 14.63 4.40
C PRO A 183 8.28 14.99 4.01
N SER A 184 7.61 15.81 4.82
CA SER A 184 6.25 16.24 4.53
C SER A 184 6.20 17.02 3.21
N GLY A 185 5.22 16.70 2.36
CA GLY A 185 5.08 17.32 1.05
C GLY A 185 5.95 16.70 -0.05
N HIS A 186 6.83 15.76 0.28
CA HIS A 186 7.61 15.00 -0.69
C HIS A 186 6.73 13.93 -1.35
N LEU A 187 6.42 14.13 -2.63
CA LEU A 187 5.68 13.15 -3.42
C LEU A 187 6.66 12.06 -3.89
N LEU A 188 6.50 10.85 -3.36
CA LEU A 188 7.33 9.72 -3.77
C LEU A 188 7.03 9.29 -5.22
N GLU A 189 8.06 9.26 -6.07
CA GLU A 189 7.94 8.73 -7.43
C GLU A 189 9.10 7.77 -7.70
N ALA A 190 8.78 6.52 -8.09
CA ALA A 190 9.81 5.51 -8.34
C ALA A 190 10.80 5.94 -9.45
N SER A 191 10.39 6.84 -10.36
CA SER A 191 11.22 7.43 -11.40
C SER A 191 12.21 8.49 -10.90
N ASN A 192 12.03 9.04 -9.69
CA ASN A 192 12.89 10.10 -9.16
C ASN A 192 14.21 9.57 -8.59
N GLY A 193 14.34 8.26 -8.41
CA GLY A 193 15.58 7.61 -8.03
C GLY A 193 15.38 6.40 -7.12
N TYR A 194 16.50 5.75 -6.80
CA TYR A 194 16.51 4.56 -5.96
C TYR A 194 15.84 4.79 -4.60
N ARG A 195 16.09 5.94 -3.98
CA ARG A 195 15.58 6.29 -2.65
C ARG A 195 14.04 6.35 -2.61
N ASP A 196 13.43 7.03 -3.58
CA ASP A 196 11.96 7.10 -3.70
C ASP A 196 11.34 5.74 -3.99
N ALA A 197 11.94 4.98 -4.90
CA ALA A 197 11.49 3.61 -5.19
C ALA A 197 11.60 2.70 -3.95
N HIS A 198 12.64 2.87 -3.13
CA HIS A 198 12.85 2.08 -1.92
C HIS A 198 11.91 2.48 -0.78
N TRP A 199 11.59 3.77 -0.62
CA TRP A 199 10.52 4.19 0.29
C TRP A 199 9.15 3.66 -0.14
N ILE A 200 8.85 3.67 -1.44
CA ILE A 200 7.64 3.04 -1.98
C ILE A 200 7.61 1.54 -1.65
N ALA A 201 8.72 0.84 -1.87
CA ALA A 201 8.87 -0.56 -1.53
C ALA A 201 8.65 -0.82 -0.03
N THR A 202 9.21 0.03 0.83
CA THR A 202 9.05 -0.06 2.29
C THR A 202 7.60 0.14 2.70
N LEU A 203 6.89 1.12 2.12
CA LEU A 203 5.47 1.34 2.38
C LEU A 203 4.62 0.14 1.96
N ALA A 204 4.93 -0.46 0.80
CA ALA A 204 4.28 -1.67 0.34
C ALA A 204 4.55 -2.87 1.27
N TYR A 205 5.79 -3.04 1.73
CA TYR A 205 6.15 -4.07 2.71
C TYR A 205 5.41 -3.88 4.04
N LEU A 206 5.36 -2.65 4.58
CA LEU A 206 4.60 -2.35 5.80
C LEU A 206 3.09 -2.49 5.61
N HIS A 207 2.59 -2.43 4.38
CA HIS A 207 1.18 -2.67 4.09
C HIS A 207 0.83 -4.16 4.21
N ASN A 208 1.61 -5.05 3.56
CA ASN A 208 1.26 -6.46 3.34
C ASN A 208 2.08 -7.46 4.19
N GLY A 209 3.31 -7.11 4.56
CA GLY A 209 4.22 -7.91 5.38
C GLY A 209 5.01 -8.99 4.63
N LYS A 210 4.81 -9.15 3.31
CA LYS A 210 5.54 -10.15 2.50
C LYS A 210 6.67 -9.51 1.68
N LEU A 211 7.82 -10.18 1.59
CA LEU A 211 9.02 -9.64 0.91
C LEU A 211 8.92 -9.61 -0.63
N ASP A 212 8.06 -10.41 -1.23
CA ASP A 212 7.81 -10.43 -2.66
C ASP A 212 6.81 -9.35 -3.11
N TYR A 213 6.03 -8.79 -2.18
CA TYR A 213 5.00 -7.78 -2.44
C TYR A 213 5.59 -6.45 -2.98
N PRO A 214 6.66 -5.88 -2.41
CA PRO A 214 7.24 -4.61 -2.86
C PRO A 214 7.66 -4.61 -4.34
N ALA A 215 8.28 -5.71 -4.81
CA ALA A 215 8.67 -5.85 -6.20
C ALA A 215 7.46 -5.85 -7.14
N ARG A 216 6.37 -6.53 -6.76
CA ARG A 216 5.11 -6.51 -7.53
C ARG A 216 4.51 -5.12 -7.59
N ILE A 217 4.44 -4.40 -6.46
CA ILE A 217 3.91 -3.03 -6.43
C ILE A 217 4.72 -2.09 -7.33
N LEU A 218 6.05 -2.13 -7.28
CA LEU A 218 6.90 -1.36 -8.19
C LEU A 218 6.69 -1.75 -9.65
N GLY A 219 6.41 -3.04 -9.93
CA GLY A 219 6.03 -3.53 -11.26
C GLY A 219 4.69 -2.97 -11.73
N TYR A 220 3.63 -3.06 -10.91
CA TYR A 220 2.30 -2.53 -11.27
C TYR A 220 2.28 -1.00 -11.39
N MET A 221 3.13 -0.28 -10.65
CA MET A 221 3.30 1.17 -10.83
C MET A 221 3.83 1.54 -12.22
N GLN A 222 4.44 0.60 -12.95
CA GLN A 222 4.90 0.77 -14.33
C GLN A 222 3.89 0.24 -15.36
N ASP A 223 2.76 -0.33 -14.92
CA ASP A 223 1.76 -0.88 -15.82
C ASP A 223 1.08 0.22 -16.65
N PRO A 224 1.19 0.21 -17.99
CA PRO A 224 0.65 1.28 -18.82
C PRO A 224 -0.87 1.42 -18.75
N ALA A 225 -1.60 0.32 -18.54
CA ALA A 225 -3.06 0.35 -18.47
C ALA A 225 -3.51 0.96 -17.14
N LEU A 226 -2.88 0.57 -16.02
CA LEU A 226 -3.14 1.17 -14.72
C LEU A 226 -2.76 2.67 -14.73
N HIS A 227 -1.62 3.01 -15.33
CA HIS A 227 -1.18 4.40 -15.47
C HIS A 227 -2.18 5.23 -16.29
N ALA A 228 -2.69 4.68 -17.40
CA ALA A 228 -3.72 5.31 -18.21
C ALA A 228 -5.03 5.52 -17.44
N LEU A 229 -5.43 4.59 -16.57
CA LEU A 229 -6.60 4.78 -15.69
C LEU A 229 -6.36 5.88 -14.64
N ILE A 230 -5.22 5.81 -13.96
CA ILE A 230 -4.92 6.68 -12.82
C ILE A 230 -4.64 8.12 -13.25
N TYR A 231 -4.05 8.38 -14.41
CA TYR A 231 -3.75 9.73 -14.89
C TYR A 231 -4.51 10.17 -16.14
N GLY A 232 -5.16 9.24 -16.84
CA GLY A 232 -5.94 9.56 -18.03
C GLY A 232 -7.08 10.54 -17.74
N ARG A 233 -7.31 11.46 -18.67
CA ARG A 233 -8.49 12.33 -18.62
C ARG A 233 -9.69 11.52 -19.10
N THR A 234 -10.71 11.38 -18.27
CA THR A 234 -12.03 10.95 -18.74
C THR A 234 -12.56 12.06 -19.66
N LEU A 235 -12.42 11.90 -20.97
CA LEU A 235 -13.17 12.73 -21.91
C LEU A 235 -14.64 12.40 -21.69
N ARG A 236 -15.39 13.32 -21.06
CA ARG A 236 -16.85 13.27 -21.17
C ARG A 236 -17.14 13.40 -22.66
N LEU A 237 -17.58 12.32 -23.28
CA LEU A 237 -18.29 12.40 -24.55
C LEU A 237 -19.56 13.20 -24.25
N THR A 238 -19.50 14.51 -24.44
CA THR A 238 -20.71 15.32 -24.61
C THR A 238 -21.33 14.78 -25.89
N ASN A 239 -22.38 13.97 -25.77
CA ASN A 239 -23.23 13.65 -26.90
C ASN A 239 -23.58 14.97 -27.59
N PRO A 240 -23.24 15.16 -28.88
CA PRO A 240 -23.87 16.24 -29.61
C PRO A 240 -25.36 15.91 -29.64
N ILE A 241 -26.15 16.76 -29.02
CA ILE A 241 -27.60 16.76 -29.18
C ILE A 241 -27.81 16.92 -30.70
N ILE A 242 -28.38 15.90 -31.34
CA ILE A 242 -29.00 15.98 -32.66
C ILE A 242 -30.46 16.35 -32.44
#